data_AF-A0A511D1U4-F1
#
_entry.id   AF-A0A511D1U4-F1
#
_cell.length_a   1.000
_cell.length_b   1.000
_cell.length_c   1.000
_cell.angle_alpha   90.00
_cell.angle_beta   90.00
_cell.angle_gamma   90.00
#
_symmetry.space_group_name_H-M   'P 1'
#
loop_
_entity.id
_entity.type
_entity.pdbx_description
1 polymer ?
#
loop_
_entity_poly.entity_id
_entity_poly.type
_entity_poly.pdbx_seq_one_letter_code
_entity_poly.pdbx_strand_id
1 'polypeptide(L)'
;MPPPRVGATAPKAVRRRRAWSRYGERMEMAPPQIGRALVVIVDDRVSHGERADTTGPLVRELLEEARFVVDAVVVVPGESVAIRNALNTAVIGGVDLVVTVGGTGVSPRDVTADATAGVLDRPIPGIAEAIRASGLAAGAVDAGLSRGLVGVSGSTLVVNLASSRAAVRDGMATVTPLVSHVIAELSGLGSA
;
A
#
# COMPACT_ATOMS: atom_id res chain seq x y z
N MET A 1 -23.40 9.25 88.22
CA MET A 1 -24.20 9.84 87.13
C MET A 1 -24.71 8.68 86.27
N PRO A 2 -26.05 8.50 86.12
CA PRO A 2 -26.64 7.35 85.44
C PRO A 2 -26.53 7.47 83.89
N PRO A 3 -26.83 6.39 83.14
CA PRO A 3 -26.22 6.02 81.85
C PRO A 3 -27.11 6.41 80.65
N PRO A 4 -26.68 6.12 79.39
CA PRO A 4 -27.42 5.09 78.64
C PRO A 4 -26.50 4.18 77.78
N ARG A 5 -26.73 2.85 77.73
CA ARG A 5 -27.73 2.11 76.92
C ARG A 5 -27.45 2.25 75.43
N VAL A 6 -27.51 1.26 74.54
CA VAL A 6 -28.06 -0.10 74.37
C VAL A 6 -27.55 -0.43 72.94
N GLY A 7 -27.29 -1.63 72.46
CA GLY A 7 -27.83 -2.96 72.72
C GLY A 7 -27.47 -3.80 71.50
N ALA A 8 -27.39 -5.10 71.72
CA ALA A 8 -26.98 -6.10 70.77
C ALA A 8 -27.90 -6.19 69.54
N THR A 9 -27.36 -6.72 68.43
CA THR A 9 -28.00 -7.79 67.64
C THR A 9 -27.04 -8.33 66.57
N ALA A 10 -26.85 -9.64 66.56
CA ALA A 10 -26.29 -10.41 65.44
C ALA A 10 -27.45 -10.94 64.56
N PRO A 11 -27.22 -11.80 63.54
CA PRO A 11 -26.41 -11.66 62.32
C PRO A 11 -27.28 -11.92 61.06
N LYS A 12 -26.83 -11.61 59.83
CA LYS A 12 -27.32 -12.29 58.61
C LYS A 12 -26.25 -12.37 57.51
N ALA A 13 -25.93 -13.61 57.11
CA ALA A 13 -25.26 -13.92 55.86
C ALA A 13 -26.19 -13.65 54.67
N VAL A 14 -25.67 -13.04 53.60
CA VAL A 14 -26.35 -12.96 52.29
C VAL A 14 -25.36 -13.27 51.16
N ARG A 15 -25.85 -14.12 50.26
CA ARG A 15 -25.24 -14.71 49.06
C ARG A 15 -24.70 -13.71 48.02
N ARG A 16 -23.62 -14.16 47.36
CA ARG A 16 -23.23 -14.05 45.93
C ARG A 16 -23.59 -12.76 45.18
N ARG A 17 -22.55 -12.09 44.65
CA ARG A 17 -22.52 -11.67 43.23
C ARG A 17 -21.13 -11.90 42.64
N ARG A 18 -21.11 -12.47 41.44
CA ARG A 18 -19.93 -12.58 40.57
C ARG A 18 -19.49 -11.17 40.18
N ALA A 19 -18.22 -10.84 40.39
CA ALA A 19 -17.57 -9.70 39.75
C ALA A 19 -16.56 -10.26 38.75
N TRP A 20 -16.99 -10.40 37.50
CA TRP A 20 -16.09 -10.52 36.37
C TRP A 20 -15.44 -9.15 36.19
N SER A 21 -14.18 -9.00 36.58
CA SER A 21 -13.35 -7.88 36.14
C SER A 21 -11.88 -8.22 36.31
N ARG A 22 -11.28 -8.65 35.20
CA ARG A 22 -9.86 -8.42 34.87
C ARG A 22 -9.64 -8.71 33.37
N TYR A 23 -10.43 -8.08 32.52
CA TYR A 23 -9.98 -7.75 31.16
C TYR A 23 -9.22 -6.44 31.30
N GLY A 24 -7.91 -6.52 31.48
CA GLY A 24 -7.04 -5.39 31.75
C GLY A 24 -5.75 -5.54 31.00
N GLU A 25 -5.86 -5.59 29.68
CA GLU A 25 -4.83 -5.23 28.69
C GLU A 25 -5.55 -5.24 27.35
N ARG A 26 -6.13 -4.10 26.96
CA ARG A 26 -6.40 -3.88 25.54
C ARG A 26 -5.02 -3.86 24.90
N MET A 27 -4.58 -4.98 24.31
CA MET A 27 -3.58 -4.91 23.26
C MET A 27 -4.12 -3.87 22.28
N GLU A 28 -3.40 -2.77 22.14
CA GLU A 28 -3.66 -1.78 21.11
C GLU A 28 -3.46 -2.52 19.78
N MET A 29 -4.55 -3.08 19.26
CA MET A 29 -4.56 -3.73 17.97
C MET A 29 -4.11 -2.66 16.99
N ALA A 30 -2.93 -2.85 16.40
CA ALA A 30 -2.48 -2.00 15.31
C ALA A 30 -3.64 -1.90 14.31
N PRO A 31 -3.96 -0.69 13.81
CA PRO A 31 -5.06 -0.52 12.89
C PRO A 31 -4.90 -1.48 11.70
N PRO A 32 -6.01 -2.02 11.18
CA PRO A 32 -5.95 -3.06 10.16
C PRO A 32 -5.14 -2.56 8.95
N GLN A 33 -4.21 -3.39 8.50
CA GLN A 33 -3.40 -3.14 7.31
C GLN A 33 -4.29 -3.22 6.06
N ILE A 34 -3.96 -2.44 5.02
CA ILE A 34 -4.70 -2.44 3.75
C ILE A 34 -4.33 -3.68 2.92
N GLY A 35 -3.05 -4.02 2.90
CA GLY A 35 -2.53 -5.16 2.15
C GLY A 35 -1.01 -5.19 2.11
N ARG A 36 -0.48 -6.15 1.35
CA ARG A 36 0.94 -6.32 1.01
C ARG A 36 1.28 -5.57 -0.27
N ALA A 37 2.45 -4.96 -0.31
CA ALA A 37 2.94 -4.23 -1.47
C ALA A 37 4.36 -4.63 -1.87
N LEU A 38 4.64 -4.55 -3.18
CA LEU A 38 5.97 -4.68 -3.75
C LEU A 38 6.33 -3.41 -4.52
N VAL A 39 7.54 -2.90 -4.30
CA VAL A 39 8.07 -1.77 -5.08
C VAL A 39 9.05 -2.28 -6.11
N VAL A 40 8.90 -1.87 -7.37
CA VAL A 40 9.80 -2.21 -8.48
C VAL A 40 10.40 -0.93 -9.05
N ILE A 41 11.69 -0.70 -8.82
CA ILE A 41 12.43 0.41 -9.41
C ILE A 41 13.00 -0.03 -10.75
N VAL A 42 12.62 0.67 -11.81
CA VAL A 42 13.11 0.42 -13.18
C VAL A 42 14.12 1.50 -13.53
N ASP A 43 15.41 1.18 -13.32
CA ASP A 43 16.51 2.09 -13.59
C ASP A 43 17.80 1.30 -13.92
N ASP A 44 18.31 1.50 -15.14
CA ASP A 44 19.55 0.87 -15.60
C ASP A 44 20.73 1.23 -14.69
N ARG A 45 20.89 2.49 -14.28
CA ARG A 45 22.06 2.91 -13.51
C ARG A 45 22.02 2.35 -12.09
N VAL A 46 20.82 2.25 -11.50
CA VAL A 46 20.66 1.67 -10.17
C VAL A 46 20.86 0.15 -10.22
N SER A 47 20.30 -0.52 -11.23
CA SER A 47 20.48 -1.99 -11.39
C SER A 47 21.93 -2.40 -11.63
N HIS A 48 22.72 -1.55 -12.31
CA HIS A 48 24.16 -1.78 -12.53
C HIS A 48 25.05 -1.26 -11.38
N GLY A 49 24.47 -0.70 -10.31
CA GLY A 49 25.22 -0.17 -9.16
C GLY A 49 25.98 1.14 -9.43
N GLU A 50 25.71 1.80 -10.57
CA GLU A 50 26.29 3.09 -10.94
C GLU A 50 25.68 4.25 -10.16
N ARG A 51 24.48 4.05 -9.59
CA ARG A 51 23.75 5.04 -8.80
C ARG A 51 23.05 4.37 -7.61
N ALA A 52 23.09 5.01 -6.45
CA ALA A 52 22.32 4.56 -5.29
C ALA A 52 20.81 4.76 -5.51
N ASP A 53 20.01 3.79 -5.08
CA ASP A 53 18.55 3.92 -5.07
C ASP A 53 18.11 4.91 -3.99
N THR A 54 17.53 6.02 -4.42
CA THR A 54 16.90 7.01 -3.51
C THR A 54 15.39 7.04 -3.62
N THR A 55 14.82 6.27 -4.55
CA THR A 55 13.40 6.29 -4.91
C THR A 55 12.67 5.15 -4.22
N GLY A 56 13.25 3.95 -4.18
CA GLY A 56 12.71 2.81 -3.44
C GLY A 56 12.42 3.11 -1.97
N PRO A 57 13.35 3.71 -1.21
CA PRO A 57 13.10 4.13 0.18
C PRO A 57 11.93 5.11 0.31
N LEU A 58 11.78 6.06 -0.62
CA LEU A 58 10.69 7.03 -0.63
C LEU A 58 9.33 6.34 -0.86
N VAL A 59 9.25 5.44 -1.84
CA VAL A 59 7.99 4.73 -2.13
C VAL A 59 7.61 3.82 -0.98
N ARG A 60 8.60 3.14 -0.37
CA ARG A 60 8.40 2.33 0.84
C ARG A 60 7.79 3.16 1.97
N GLU A 61 8.40 4.30 2.29
CA GLU A 61 7.92 5.20 3.34
C GLU A 61 6.45 5.61 3.10
N LEU A 62 6.12 6.05 1.87
CA LEU A 62 4.76 6.47 1.50
C LEU A 62 3.74 5.31 1.58
N LEU A 63 4.15 4.09 1.22
CA LEU A 63 3.31 2.89 1.33
C LEU A 63 3.07 2.49 2.79
N GLU A 64 4.11 2.54 3.63
CA GLU A 64 4.02 2.24 5.05
C GLU A 64 3.14 3.27 5.78
N GLU A 65 3.26 4.56 5.44
CA GLU A 65 2.34 5.63 5.88
C GLU A 65 0.88 5.34 5.46
N ALA A 66 0.70 4.83 4.25
CA ALA A 66 -0.57 4.36 3.72
C ALA A 66 -1.04 3.01 4.29
N ARG A 67 -0.36 2.44 5.29
CA ARG A 67 -0.71 1.18 5.97
C ARG A 67 -0.57 -0.09 5.13
N PHE A 68 0.32 -0.09 4.14
CA PHE A 68 0.76 -1.30 3.46
C PHE A 68 1.95 -1.95 4.18
N VAL A 69 2.03 -3.28 4.07
CA VAL A 69 3.26 -4.02 4.40
C VAL A 69 4.11 -4.11 3.13
N VAL A 70 5.26 -3.46 3.11
CA VAL A 70 6.15 -3.48 1.94
C VAL A 70 7.08 -4.69 2.01
N ASP A 71 6.71 -5.77 1.32
CA ASP A 71 7.41 -7.05 1.31
C ASP A 71 8.86 -6.90 0.82
N ALA A 72 9.05 -6.15 -0.27
CA ALA A 72 10.37 -5.85 -0.80
C ALA A 72 10.38 -4.60 -1.68
N VAL A 73 11.58 -4.07 -1.85
CA VAL A 73 11.92 -3.12 -2.93
C VAL A 73 12.90 -3.86 -3.83
N VAL A 74 12.54 -4.04 -5.10
CA VAL A 74 13.40 -4.67 -6.10
C VAL A 74 13.81 -3.65 -7.15
N VAL A 75 15.04 -3.75 -7.63
CA VAL A 75 15.56 -2.92 -8.72
C VAL A 75 15.78 -3.81 -9.94
N VAL A 76 15.31 -3.37 -11.10
CA VAL A 76 15.46 -4.07 -12.38
C VAL A 76 15.96 -3.11 -13.47
N PRO A 77 16.68 -3.62 -14.49
CA PRO A 77 17.00 -2.82 -15.66
C PRO A 77 15.75 -2.51 -16.48
N GLY A 78 15.86 -1.53 -17.39
CA GLY A 78 14.83 -1.13 -18.36
C GLY A 78 14.62 -2.17 -19.47
N GLU A 79 14.37 -3.42 -19.09
CA GLU A 79 14.20 -4.55 -19.99
C GLU A 79 12.86 -5.24 -19.76
N SER A 80 12.12 -5.47 -20.85
CA SER A 80 10.76 -6.00 -20.77
C SER A 80 10.67 -7.33 -20.00
N VAL A 81 11.64 -8.23 -20.20
CA VAL A 81 11.68 -9.53 -19.50
C VAL A 81 11.91 -9.36 -18.00
N ALA A 82 12.85 -8.50 -17.60
CA ALA A 82 13.15 -8.26 -16.19
C ALA A 82 11.94 -7.66 -15.44
N ILE A 83 11.29 -6.68 -16.06
CA ILE A 83 10.09 -6.03 -15.50
C ILE A 83 8.95 -7.05 -15.38
N ARG A 84 8.66 -7.82 -16.44
CA ARG A 84 7.61 -8.86 -16.40
C ARG A 84 7.89 -9.92 -15.34
N ASN A 85 9.13 -10.35 -15.17
CA ASN A 85 9.49 -11.31 -14.13
C ASN A 85 9.23 -10.76 -12.72
N ALA A 86 9.55 -9.49 -12.47
CA ALA A 86 9.25 -8.84 -11.18
C ALA A 86 7.74 -8.75 -10.94
N LEU A 87 6.95 -8.34 -11.95
CA LEU A 87 5.50 -8.28 -11.86
C LEU A 87 4.88 -9.67 -11.60
N ASN A 88 5.27 -10.68 -12.38
CA ASN A 88 4.77 -12.05 -12.23
C ASN A 88 5.14 -12.67 -10.88
N THR A 89 6.33 -12.36 -10.35
CA THR A 89 6.73 -12.81 -9.01
C THR A 89 5.80 -12.25 -7.94
N ALA A 90 5.40 -10.99 -8.06
CA ALA A 90 4.43 -10.37 -7.15
C ALA A 90 3.04 -11.02 -7.25
N VAL A 91 2.58 -11.25 -8.49
CA VAL A 91 1.29 -11.89 -8.76
C VAL A 91 1.24 -13.31 -8.19
N ILE A 92 2.27 -14.12 -8.46
CA ILE A 92 2.38 -15.50 -7.93
C ILE A 92 2.52 -15.48 -6.40
N GLY A 93 3.22 -14.48 -5.86
CA GLY A 93 3.39 -14.28 -4.42
C GLY A 93 2.15 -13.75 -3.67
N GLY A 94 1.05 -13.49 -4.39
CA GLY A 94 -0.20 -12.97 -3.83
C GLY A 94 -0.01 -11.61 -3.16
N VAL A 95 0.75 -10.71 -3.79
CA VAL A 95 0.90 -9.31 -3.35
C VAL A 95 -0.34 -8.54 -3.78
N ASP A 96 -0.89 -7.67 -2.93
CA ASP A 96 -2.12 -6.92 -3.25
C ASP A 96 -1.83 -5.72 -4.17
N LEU A 97 -0.67 -5.07 -4.00
CA LEU A 97 -0.25 -3.90 -4.78
C LEU A 97 1.19 -3.99 -5.28
N VAL A 98 1.41 -3.71 -6.56
CA VAL A 98 2.74 -3.46 -7.12
C VAL A 98 2.84 -2.02 -7.61
N VAL A 99 3.82 -1.29 -7.12
CA VAL A 99 4.16 0.05 -7.63
C VAL A 99 5.48 -0.04 -8.37
N THR A 100 5.45 0.17 -9.68
CA THR A 100 6.67 0.32 -10.47
C THR A 100 7.03 1.78 -10.62
N VAL A 101 8.30 2.15 -10.54
CA VAL A 101 8.76 3.52 -10.75
C VAL A 101 9.83 3.60 -11.82
N GLY A 102 9.58 4.41 -12.85
CA GLY A 102 10.49 4.62 -13.99
C GLY A 102 10.14 3.81 -15.23
N GLY A 103 10.80 4.13 -16.34
CA GLY A 103 10.61 3.47 -17.63
C GLY A 103 9.25 3.75 -18.31
N THR A 104 8.57 4.85 -17.94
CA THR A 104 7.25 5.22 -18.47
C THR A 104 7.27 6.41 -19.44
N GLY A 105 8.44 6.97 -19.74
CA GLY A 105 8.59 8.07 -20.70
C GLY A 105 8.43 7.63 -22.16
N VAL A 106 8.89 8.47 -23.09
CA VAL A 106 8.83 8.23 -24.54
C VAL A 106 10.15 7.77 -25.15
N SER A 107 11.19 7.57 -24.32
CA SER A 107 12.48 7.06 -24.79
C SER A 107 12.34 5.61 -25.26
N PRO A 108 13.15 5.15 -26.23
CA PRO A 108 13.22 3.73 -26.58
C PRO A 108 13.59 2.79 -25.42
N ARG A 109 14.17 3.32 -24.33
CA ARG A 109 14.48 2.56 -23.10
C ARG A 109 13.30 2.51 -22.12
N ASP A 110 12.30 3.35 -22.29
CA ASP A 110 11.11 3.35 -21.45
C ASP A 110 10.19 2.21 -21.91
N VAL A 111 10.28 1.04 -21.27
CA VAL A 111 9.51 -0.16 -21.67
C VAL A 111 8.59 -0.68 -20.56
N THR A 112 8.46 0.04 -19.44
CA THR A 112 7.66 -0.40 -18.28
C THR A 112 6.19 -0.54 -18.63
N ALA A 113 5.63 0.41 -19.37
CA ALA A 113 4.23 0.37 -19.81
C ALA A 113 3.96 -0.85 -20.72
N ASP A 114 4.83 -1.10 -21.70
CA ASP A 114 4.71 -2.20 -22.66
C ASP A 114 4.93 -3.58 -22.00
N ALA A 115 5.84 -3.64 -21.02
CA ALA A 115 6.04 -4.82 -20.19
C ALA A 115 4.80 -5.11 -19.34
N THR A 116 4.26 -4.08 -18.67
CA THR A 116 3.07 -4.16 -17.80
C THR A 116 1.84 -4.57 -18.60
N ALA A 117 1.62 -4.00 -19.78
CA ALA A 117 0.50 -4.34 -20.66
C ALA A 117 0.41 -5.84 -20.96
N GLY A 118 1.55 -6.53 -21.07
CA GLY A 118 1.61 -7.98 -21.31
C GLY A 118 1.29 -8.85 -20.10
N VAL A 119 1.06 -8.26 -18.91
CA VAL A 119 0.77 -8.97 -17.65
C VAL A 119 -0.64 -8.67 -17.13
N LEU A 120 -1.22 -7.53 -17.51
CA LEU A 120 -2.55 -7.13 -17.03
C LEU A 120 -3.67 -7.98 -17.64
N ASP A 121 -4.55 -8.50 -16.78
CA ASP A 121 -5.82 -9.12 -17.19
C ASP A 121 -6.87 -8.05 -17.46
N ARG A 122 -6.88 -6.98 -16.65
CA ARG A 122 -7.87 -5.90 -16.73
C ARG A 122 -7.22 -4.53 -16.50
N PRO A 123 -7.08 -3.70 -17.55
CA PRO A 123 -6.66 -2.31 -17.40
C PRO A 123 -7.70 -1.48 -16.64
N ILE A 124 -7.21 -0.50 -15.86
CA ILE A 124 -8.02 0.52 -15.17
C ILE A 124 -7.54 1.90 -15.63
N PRO A 125 -7.95 2.36 -16.83
CA PRO A 125 -7.45 3.60 -17.41
C PRO A 125 -7.78 4.82 -16.56
N GLY A 126 -8.90 4.84 -15.83
CA GLY A 126 -9.30 5.97 -14.99
C GLY A 126 -8.29 6.33 -13.90
N ILE A 127 -7.60 5.35 -13.29
CA ILE A 127 -6.55 5.64 -12.30
C ILE A 127 -5.30 6.19 -13.00
N ALA A 128 -4.91 5.62 -14.15
CA ALA A 128 -3.78 6.12 -14.92
C ALA A 128 -4.02 7.57 -15.41
N GLU A 129 -5.24 7.90 -15.81
CA GLU A 129 -5.65 9.25 -16.18
C GLU A 129 -5.60 10.21 -14.99
N ALA A 130 -6.08 9.79 -13.81
CA ALA A 130 -6.01 10.58 -12.58
C ALA A 130 -4.57 10.92 -12.18
N ILE A 131 -3.66 9.94 -12.25
CA ILE A 131 -2.22 10.14 -11.98
C ILE A 131 -1.63 11.19 -12.93
N ARG A 132 -1.90 11.07 -14.25
CA ARG A 132 -1.40 12.04 -15.24
C ARG A 132 -1.96 13.44 -15.00
N ALA A 133 -3.27 13.54 -14.72
CA ALA A 133 -3.94 14.80 -14.49
C ALA A 133 -3.41 15.50 -13.23
N SER A 134 -3.28 14.76 -12.11
CA SER A 134 -2.72 15.27 -10.86
C SER A 134 -1.27 15.72 -11.04
N GLY A 135 -0.44 14.87 -11.66
CA GLY A 135 0.97 15.16 -11.84
C GLY A 135 1.21 16.38 -12.71
N LEU A 136 0.43 16.54 -13.79
CA LEU A 136 0.48 17.73 -14.63
C LEU A 136 0.08 18.99 -13.85
N ALA A 137 -0.99 18.93 -13.06
CA ALA A 137 -1.44 20.05 -12.23
C ALA A 137 -0.40 20.42 -11.14
N ALA A 138 0.33 19.43 -10.62
CA ALA A 138 1.41 19.61 -9.65
C ALA A 138 2.74 20.05 -10.27
N GLY A 139 2.82 20.19 -11.60
CA GLY A 139 4.04 20.59 -12.32
C GLY A 139 5.06 19.47 -12.53
N ALA A 140 4.70 18.21 -12.25
CA ALA A 140 5.50 17.03 -12.59
C ALA A 140 5.29 16.67 -14.07
N VAL A 141 6.09 17.27 -14.95
CA VAL A 141 5.97 17.09 -16.41
C VAL A 141 6.10 15.62 -16.82
N ASP A 142 6.99 14.86 -16.18
CA ASP A 142 7.18 13.43 -16.45
C ASP A 142 5.96 12.59 -16.05
N ALA A 143 5.26 12.97 -14.98
CA ALA A 143 3.98 12.34 -14.62
C ALA A 143 2.90 12.62 -15.68
N GLY A 144 2.78 13.87 -16.13
CA GLY A 144 1.77 14.25 -17.13
C GLY A 144 1.96 13.56 -18.50
N LEU A 145 3.20 13.33 -18.91
CA LEU A 145 3.54 12.65 -20.17
C LEU A 145 3.67 11.12 -20.04
N SER A 146 3.57 10.59 -18.82
CA SER A 146 3.79 9.17 -18.53
C SER A 146 2.86 8.27 -19.34
N ARG A 147 3.43 7.27 -20.03
CA ARG A 147 2.69 6.15 -20.65
C ARG A 147 2.29 5.08 -19.63
N GLY A 148 2.55 5.31 -18.35
CA GLY A 148 2.29 4.35 -17.27
C GLY A 148 0.86 3.82 -17.29
N LEU A 149 0.73 2.51 -17.06
CA LEU A 149 -0.54 1.81 -16.98
C LEU A 149 -0.91 1.51 -15.54
N VAL A 150 -2.20 1.30 -15.33
CA VAL A 150 -2.76 0.76 -14.09
C VAL A 150 -3.71 -0.36 -14.46
N GLY A 151 -3.70 -1.46 -13.72
CA GLY A 151 -4.64 -2.56 -13.91
C GLY A 151 -4.41 -3.74 -12.99
N VAL A 152 -5.29 -4.73 -13.10
CA VAL A 152 -5.25 -5.95 -12.28
C VAL A 152 -4.63 -7.10 -13.07
N SER A 153 -3.82 -7.90 -12.39
CA SER A 153 -3.32 -9.21 -12.83
C SER A 153 -3.54 -10.22 -11.71
N GLY A 154 -4.38 -11.24 -11.95
CA GLY A 154 -4.88 -12.15 -10.92
C GLY A 154 -5.63 -11.41 -9.81
N SER A 155 -5.03 -11.33 -8.63
CA SER A 155 -5.52 -10.58 -7.47
C SER A 155 -4.68 -9.34 -7.14
N THR A 156 -3.66 -9.05 -7.96
CA THR A 156 -2.69 -7.98 -7.74
C THR A 156 -3.02 -6.76 -8.57
N LEU A 157 -3.09 -5.60 -7.93
CA LEU A 157 -3.16 -4.32 -8.63
C LEU A 157 -1.74 -3.83 -8.96
N VAL A 158 -1.51 -3.47 -10.22
CA VAL A 158 -0.23 -2.94 -10.71
C VAL A 158 -0.40 -1.46 -11.09
N VAL A 159 0.51 -0.61 -10.63
CA VAL A 159 0.53 0.84 -10.89
C VAL A 159 1.91 1.24 -11.41
N ASN A 160 1.99 1.90 -12.57
CA ASN A 160 3.23 2.49 -13.06
C ASN A 160 3.30 3.99 -12.77
N LEU A 161 4.36 4.45 -12.11
CA LEU A 161 4.66 5.85 -11.86
C LEU A 161 5.92 6.31 -12.61
N ALA A 162 5.96 7.59 -12.98
CA ALA A 162 7.18 8.22 -13.49
C ALA A 162 8.21 8.42 -12.35
N SER A 163 9.48 8.65 -12.69
CA SER A 163 10.60 8.52 -11.76
C SER A 163 11.01 9.79 -11.03
N SER A 164 10.52 10.97 -11.40
CA SER A 164 10.85 12.18 -10.65
C SER A 164 10.28 12.11 -9.23
N ARG A 165 10.97 12.71 -8.25
CA ARG A 165 10.47 12.74 -6.87
C ARG A 165 9.10 13.41 -6.77
N ALA A 166 8.82 14.39 -7.63
CA ALA A 166 7.51 15.06 -7.70
C ALA A 166 6.44 14.10 -8.22
N ALA A 167 6.72 13.37 -9.31
CA ALA A 167 5.82 12.35 -9.87
C ALA A 167 5.51 11.22 -8.88
N VAL A 168 6.52 10.75 -8.14
CA VAL A 168 6.34 9.70 -7.12
C VAL A 168 5.47 10.21 -5.98
N ARG A 169 5.75 11.39 -5.42
CA ARG A 169 4.98 11.93 -4.29
C ARG A 169 3.53 12.22 -4.69
N ASP A 170 3.32 12.90 -5.81
CA ASP A 170 1.98 13.21 -6.31
C ASP A 170 1.23 11.93 -6.68
N GLY A 171 1.84 11.05 -7.48
CA GLY A 171 1.24 9.78 -7.89
C GLY A 171 0.85 8.90 -6.72
N MET A 172 1.71 8.75 -5.70
CA MET A 172 1.37 8.00 -4.48
C MET A 172 0.20 8.64 -3.72
N ALA A 173 0.15 9.96 -3.62
CA ALA A 173 -0.96 10.67 -2.98
C ALA A 173 -2.28 10.48 -3.74
N THR A 174 -2.25 10.50 -5.08
CA THR A 174 -3.43 10.22 -5.93
C THR A 174 -3.89 8.78 -5.81
N VAL A 175 -2.96 7.82 -5.80
CA VAL A 175 -3.22 6.39 -5.95
C VAL A 175 -3.69 5.75 -4.65
N THR A 176 -3.13 6.15 -3.51
CA THR A 176 -3.41 5.53 -2.20
C THR A 176 -4.91 5.36 -1.88
N PRO A 177 -5.77 6.40 -1.96
CA PRO A 177 -7.19 6.23 -1.68
C PRO A 177 -7.91 5.36 -2.72
N LEU A 178 -7.49 5.41 -3.98
CA LEU A 178 -8.11 4.66 -5.08
C LEU A 178 -7.79 3.17 -4.98
N VAL A 179 -6.53 2.83 -4.69
CA VAL A 179 -6.07 1.45 -4.53
C VAL A 179 -6.75 0.76 -3.37
N SER A 180 -6.94 1.47 -2.26
CA SER A 180 -7.62 0.93 -1.07
C SER A 180 -9.03 0.44 -1.41
N HIS A 181 -9.74 1.19 -2.26
CA HIS A 181 -11.06 0.80 -2.75
C HIS A 181 -11.00 -0.43 -3.66
N VAL A 182 -10.08 -0.44 -4.63
CA VAL A 182 -9.90 -1.58 -5.56
C VAL A 182 -9.52 -2.86 -4.83
N ILE A 183 -8.59 -2.81 -3.87
CA ILE A 183 -8.20 -3.97 -3.07
C ILE A 183 -9.38 -4.49 -2.25
N ALA A 184 -10.20 -3.61 -1.67
CA ALA A 184 -11.39 -4.01 -0.93
C ALA A 184 -12.43 -4.71 -1.84
N GLU A 185 -12.60 -4.25 -3.08
CA GLU A 185 -13.45 -4.92 -4.07
C GLU A 185 -12.89 -6.30 -4.46
N LEU A 186 -11.59 -6.39 -4.76
CA LEU A 186 -10.94 -7.66 -5.12
C LEU A 186 -10.96 -8.68 -3.98
N SER A 187 -10.88 -8.22 -2.73
CA SER A 187 -10.92 -9.07 -1.53
C SER A 187 -12.34 -9.50 -1.14
N GLY A 188 -13.38 -8.98 -1.81
CA GLY A 188 -14.79 -9.19 -1.44
C GLY A 188 -15.23 -8.45 -0.17
N LEU A 189 -14.38 -7.59 0.40
CA LEU A 189 -14.68 -6.77 1.58
C LEU A 189 -15.58 -5.57 1.25
N GLY A 190 -15.62 -5.14 -0.02
CA GLY A 190 -16.49 -4.07 -0.52
C GLY A 190 -17.90 -4.50 -0.89
N SER A 191 -18.24 -5.78 -0.73
CA SER A 191 -19.56 -6.35 -1.02
C SER A 191 -20.27 -6.75 0.28
N ALA A 192 -20.76 -5.75 1.02
CA ALA A 192 -21.67 -5.92 2.16
C ALA A 192 -22.71 -4.79 2.20
#